data_AF-A0A3D1IEF6-F1
#
_entry.id   AF-A0A3D1IEF6-F1
#
_cell.length_a   1.000
_cell.length_b   1.000
_cell.length_c   1.000
_cell.angle_alpha   90.00
_cell.angle_beta   90.00
_cell.angle_gamma   90.00
#
_symmetry.space_group_name_H-M   'P 1'
#
loop_
_entity.id
_entity.type
_entity.pdbx_description
1 polymer ?
#
loop_
_entity_poly.entity_id
_entity_poly.type
_entity_poly.pdbx_seq_one_letter_code
_entity_poly.pdbx_strand_id
1 'polypeptide(L)'
;MSARHGTTRRPWLFAGLLLVSTCAARADEASLKDSFSAQIASVFGVEGFERSGDELTFTGPDGRGGTGAWVVQIESVAIEPGNSEQQPYEGHVTSTWSFDGAPIDAAVGSMSFLPPVFLETGVAEVCYALWEAEASHWGW
;
A
#
# COMPACT_ATOMS: atom_id res chain seq x y z
N MET A 1 -25.13 74.75 8.45
CA MET A 1 -24.25 73.69 8.96
C MET A 1 -25.11 72.48 9.27
N SER A 2 -25.05 71.42 8.46
CA SER A 2 -25.51 70.08 8.86
C SER A 2 -24.84 69.03 7.98
N ALA A 3 -24.53 67.90 8.59
CA ALA A 3 -23.37 67.07 8.30
C ALA A 3 -23.60 65.95 7.26
N ARG A 4 -22.46 65.41 6.84
CA ARG A 4 -22.17 64.41 5.80
C ARG A 4 -22.85 63.06 6.06
N HIS A 5 -23.38 62.42 5.02
CA HIS A 5 -23.58 60.96 4.98
C HIS A 5 -22.48 60.33 4.13
N GLY A 6 -21.50 59.71 4.80
CA GLY A 6 -20.50 58.84 4.16
C GLY A 6 -21.05 57.43 4.04
N THR A 7 -21.10 56.91 2.82
CA THR A 7 -21.56 55.54 2.51
C THR A 7 -20.39 54.56 2.67
N THR A 8 -20.37 53.81 3.78
CA THR A 8 -19.37 52.77 4.02
C THR A 8 -19.72 51.50 3.24
N ARG A 9 -18.94 51.18 2.19
CA ARG A 9 -19.03 49.92 1.45
C ARG A 9 -18.43 48.79 2.30
N ARG A 10 -19.21 47.76 2.61
CA ARG A 10 -18.77 46.52 3.25
C ARG A 10 -18.01 45.64 2.24
N PRO A 11 -16.77 45.21 2.51
CA PRO A 11 -16.11 44.21 1.68
C PRO A 11 -16.66 42.82 2.02
N TRP A 12 -17.15 42.11 1.00
CA TRP A 12 -17.47 40.69 1.10
C TRP A 12 -16.16 39.90 1.03
N LEU A 13 -15.78 39.27 2.13
CA LEU A 13 -14.72 38.27 2.15
C LEU A 13 -15.30 36.98 1.55
N PHE A 14 -14.95 36.68 0.31
CA PHE A 14 -15.16 35.34 -0.27
C PHE A 14 -14.14 34.39 0.37
N ALA A 15 -14.55 33.68 1.41
CA ALA A 15 -13.83 32.54 1.93
C ALA A 15 -14.01 31.36 0.94
N GLY A 16 -12.98 31.09 0.15
CA GLY A 16 -12.95 29.93 -0.74
C GLY A 16 -12.80 28.64 0.07
N LEU A 17 -13.86 27.83 0.09
CA LEU A 17 -13.84 26.49 0.67
C LEU A 17 -13.10 25.56 -0.30
N LEU A 18 -11.86 25.22 -0.01
CA LEU A 18 -11.12 24.18 -0.73
C LEU A 18 -11.73 22.83 -0.34
N LEU A 19 -12.53 22.26 -1.24
CA LEU A 19 -13.04 20.90 -1.12
C LEU A 19 -11.89 19.93 -1.41
N VAL A 20 -11.25 19.42 -0.36
CA VAL A 20 -10.36 18.27 -0.46
C VAL A 20 -11.26 17.06 -0.69
N SER A 21 -11.30 16.54 -1.92
CA SER A 21 -11.99 15.27 -2.19
C SER A 21 -11.18 14.14 -1.54
N THR A 22 -11.61 13.67 -0.39
CA THR A 22 -11.11 12.42 0.17
C THR A 22 -11.61 11.30 -0.73
N CYS A 23 -10.75 10.72 -1.59
CA CYS A 23 -11.08 9.43 -2.19
C CYS A 23 -11.34 8.47 -1.04
N ALA A 24 -12.59 8.02 -0.90
CA ALA A 24 -12.90 6.95 0.05
C ALA A 24 -12.09 5.72 -0.38
N ALA A 25 -11.32 5.15 0.55
CA ALA A 25 -10.60 3.92 0.30
C ALA A 25 -11.62 2.81 -0.05
N ARG A 26 -11.30 2.02 -1.07
CA ARG A 26 -12.16 0.96 -1.61
C ARG A 26 -11.36 -0.33 -1.61
N ALA A 27 -12.04 -1.45 -1.38
CA ALA A 27 -11.48 -2.78 -1.59
C ALA A 27 -11.43 -3.10 -3.09
N ASP A 28 -10.41 -2.58 -3.77
CA ASP A 28 -10.15 -2.85 -5.19
C ASP A 28 -8.69 -3.26 -5.45
N GLU A 29 -8.40 -3.75 -6.65
CA GLU A 29 -7.07 -4.26 -7.00
C GLU A 29 -5.97 -3.22 -6.78
N ALA A 30 -6.24 -1.95 -7.06
CA ALA A 30 -5.27 -0.88 -6.87
C ALA A 30 -4.94 -0.72 -5.38
N SER A 31 -5.98 -0.66 -4.52
CA SER A 31 -5.79 -0.57 -3.07
C SER A 31 -5.04 -1.78 -2.48
N LEU A 32 -5.27 -2.98 -3.02
CA LEU A 32 -4.62 -4.20 -2.55
C LEU A 32 -3.14 -4.20 -2.92
N LYS A 33 -2.81 -3.84 -4.17
CA LYS A 33 -1.42 -3.68 -4.60
C LYS A 33 -0.71 -2.58 -3.81
N ASP A 34 -1.38 -1.46 -3.57
CA ASP A 34 -0.85 -0.34 -2.77
C ASP A 34 -0.53 -0.79 -1.35
N SER A 35 -1.46 -1.52 -0.71
CA SER A 35 -1.26 -2.03 0.64
C SER A 35 -0.16 -3.09 0.72
N PHE A 36 -0.06 -4.01 -0.25
CA PHE A 36 1.03 -4.98 -0.33
C PHE A 36 2.39 -4.30 -0.47
N SER A 37 2.45 -3.28 -1.34
CA SER A 37 3.67 -2.47 -1.53
C SER A 37 4.06 -1.75 -0.24
N ALA A 38 3.09 -1.18 0.47
CA ALA A 38 3.32 -0.53 1.76
C ALA A 38 3.79 -1.53 2.84
N GLN A 39 3.28 -2.75 2.83
CA GLN A 39 3.71 -3.82 3.74
C GLN A 39 5.19 -4.12 3.55
N ILE A 40 5.64 -4.32 2.31
CA ILE A 40 7.06 -4.53 1.99
C ILE A 40 7.91 -3.31 2.38
N ALA A 41 7.46 -2.10 2.04
CA ALA A 41 8.17 -0.87 2.37
C ALA A 41 8.30 -0.62 3.88
N SER A 42 7.45 -1.24 4.70
CA SER A 42 7.49 -1.13 6.16
C SER A 42 8.48 -2.08 6.83
N VAL A 43 9.02 -3.07 6.09
CA VAL A 43 9.98 -4.05 6.61
C VAL A 43 11.27 -3.35 7.01
N PHE A 44 11.77 -3.68 8.21
CA PHE A 44 13.00 -3.06 8.73
C PHE A 44 14.20 -3.33 7.82
N GLY A 45 14.91 -2.26 7.46
CA GLY A 45 16.07 -2.30 6.55
C GLY A 45 15.72 -2.20 5.07
N VAL A 46 14.43 -2.09 4.71
CA VAL A 46 14.01 -1.70 3.36
C VAL A 46 14.23 -0.21 3.17
N GLU A 47 14.97 0.15 2.13
CA GLU A 47 15.33 1.52 1.77
C GLU A 47 15.19 1.76 0.26
N GLY A 48 14.97 3.01 -0.13
CA GLY A 48 14.88 3.38 -1.55
C GLY A 48 13.75 2.67 -2.30
N PHE A 49 12.62 2.44 -1.62
CA PHE A 49 11.49 1.73 -2.20
C PHE A 49 10.80 2.55 -3.29
N GLU A 50 10.71 1.96 -4.47
CA GLU A 50 10.03 2.51 -5.63
C GLU A 50 9.07 1.48 -6.21
N ARG A 51 7.95 1.96 -6.76
CA ARG A 51 6.97 1.14 -7.47
C ARG A 51 6.70 1.73 -8.83
N SER A 52 6.76 0.88 -9.86
CA SER A 52 6.41 1.21 -11.24
C SER A 52 5.40 0.19 -11.76
N GLY A 53 4.12 0.52 -11.65
CA GLY A 53 3.04 -0.40 -12.02
C GLY A 53 2.99 -1.60 -11.09
N ASP A 54 3.38 -2.76 -11.61
CA ASP A 54 3.40 -4.04 -10.88
C ASP A 54 4.82 -4.49 -10.48
N GLU A 55 5.83 -3.71 -10.84
CA GLU A 55 7.21 -3.91 -10.40
C GLU A 55 7.51 -3.04 -9.16
N LEU A 56 8.15 -3.64 -8.16
CA LEU A 56 8.64 -2.99 -6.94
C LEU A 56 10.16 -3.16 -6.87
N THR A 57 10.88 -2.11 -6.56
CA THR A 57 12.34 -2.14 -6.43
C THR A 57 12.78 -1.47 -5.13
N PHE A 58 13.75 -2.05 -4.44
CA PHE A 58 14.29 -1.48 -3.20
C PHE A 58 15.67 -2.08 -2.86
N THR A 59 16.37 -1.48 -1.91
CA THR A 59 17.49 -2.15 -1.21
C THR A 59 16.97 -2.71 0.11
N GLY A 60 17.34 -3.94 0.45
CA GLY A 60 16.80 -4.60 1.63
C GLY A 60 17.65 -5.77 2.14
N PRO A 61 17.31 -6.31 3.31
CA PRO A 61 18.06 -7.38 3.97
C PRO A 61 18.06 -8.69 3.16
N ASP A 62 19.18 -9.41 3.20
CA ASP A 62 19.35 -10.74 2.56
C ASP A 62 19.00 -11.92 3.50
N GLY A 63 18.65 -11.63 4.75
CA GLY A 63 18.40 -12.63 5.81
C GLY A 63 19.64 -13.22 6.48
N ARG A 64 20.84 -12.80 6.08
CA ARG A 64 22.14 -13.29 6.58
C ARG A 64 23.00 -12.17 7.18
N GLY A 65 22.42 -10.98 7.36
CA GLY A 65 23.08 -9.79 7.91
C GLY A 65 23.67 -8.87 6.84
N GLY A 66 23.45 -9.17 5.56
CA GLY A 66 23.75 -8.31 4.43
C GLY A 66 22.52 -7.56 3.91
N THR A 67 22.75 -6.72 2.90
CA THR A 67 21.73 -5.97 2.17
C THR A 67 22.07 -5.97 0.68
N GLY A 68 21.08 -5.94 -0.19
CA GLY A 68 21.25 -5.91 -1.64
C GLY A 68 20.00 -5.44 -2.36
N ALA A 69 20.05 -5.43 -3.69
CA ALA A 69 18.96 -4.95 -4.53
C ALA A 69 17.88 -6.02 -4.69
N TRP A 70 16.65 -5.65 -4.40
CA TRP A 70 15.46 -6.50 -4.58
C TRP A 70 14.62 -5.98 -5.74
N VAL A 71 14.09 -6.91 -6.53
CA VAL A 71 13.02 -6.65 -7.50
C VAL A 71 11.90 -7.64 -7.25
N VAL A 72 10.68 -7.11 -7.13
CA VAL A 72 9.46 -7.89 -6.93
C VAL A 72 8.51 -7.58 -8.08
N GLN A 73 8.02 -8.62 -8.73
CA GLN A 73 7.00 -8.49 -9.77
C GLN A 73 5.69 -9.06 -9.23
N ILE A 74 4.64 -8.25 -9.17
CA ILE A 74 3.28 -8.71 -8.87
C ILE A 74 2.75 -9.40 -10.14
N GLU A 75 2.44 -10.68 -10.02
CA GLU A 75 1.99 -11.53 -11.13
C GLU A 75 0.47 -11.56 -11.23
N SER A 76 -0.21 -11.60 -10.09
CA SER A 76 -1.66 -11.68 -10.03
C SER A 76 -2.20 -11.04 -8.78
N VAL A 77 -3.38 -10.43 -8.91
CA VAL A 77 -4.22 -10.02 -7.79
C VAL A 77 -5.63 -10.56 -7.99
N ALA A 78 -6.25 -10.98 -6.89
CA ALA A 78 -7.66 -11.39 -6.89
C ALA A 78 -8.33 -10.86 -5.63
N ILE A 79 -9.61 -10.52 -5.74
CA ILE A 79 -10.44 -10.14 -4.60
C ILE A 79 -11.67 -11.04 -4.61
N GLU A 80 -11.85 -11.78 -3.53
CA GLU A 80 -12.92 -12.74 -3.34
C GLU A 80 -13.87 -12.28 -2.22
N PRO A 81 -15.13 -12.76 -2.19
CA PRO A 81 -16.01 -12.52 -1.06
C PRO A 81 -15.40 -13.08 0.23
N GLY A 82 -15.35 -12.26 1.26
CA GLY A 82 -14.89 -12.65 2.59
C GLY A 82 -15.95 -13.39 3.40
N ASN A 83 -15.64 -13.66 4.66
CA ASN A 83 -16.43 -14.55 5.53
C ASN A 83 -17.41 -13.82 6.47
N SER A 84 -17.40 -12.48 6.50
CA SER A 84 -18.18 -11.67 7.45
C SER A 84 -18.45 -10.27 6.94
N GLU A 85 -19.35 -9.52 7.60
CA GLU A 85 -19.59 -8.11 7.28
C GLU A 85 -18.42 -7.21 7.71
N GLN A 86 -17.66 -7.61 8.72
CA GLN A 86 -16.47 -6.89 9.19
C GLN A 86 -15.30 -7.07 8.21
N GLN A 87 -15.22 -8.25 7.58
CA GLN A 87 -14.23 -8.62 6.58
C GLN A 87 -14.93 -9.12 5.30
N PRO A 88 -15.56 -8.23 4.54
CA PRO A 88 -16.40 -8.59 3.41
C PRO A 88 -15.62 -9.03 2.18
N TYR A 89 -14.29 -8.83 2.17
CA TYR A 89 -13.42 -9.18 1.05
C TYR A 89 -12.11 -9.80 1.55
N GLU A 90 -11.64 -10.80 0.81
CA GLU A 90 -10.31 -11.39 0.94
C GLU A 90 -9.53 -11.08 -0.34
N GLY A 91 -8.36 -10.47 -0.19
CA GLY A 91 -7.46 -10.14 -1.28
C GLY A 91 -6.33 -11.16 -1.35
N HIS A 92 -5.95 -11.57 -2.55
CA HIS A 92 -4.81 -12.44 -2.80
C HIS A 92 -3.80 -11.77 -3.72
N VAL A 93 -2.52 -11.91 -3.40
CA VAL A 93 -1.41 -11.40 -4.20
C VAL A 93 -0.41 -12.53 -4.45
N THR A 94 -0.04 -12.75 -5.71
CA THR A 94 1.08 -13.62 -6.09
C THR A 94 2.16 -12.75 -6.71
N SER A 95 3.42 -13.01 -6.34
CA SER A 95 4.58 -12.26 -6.80
C SER A 95 5.80 -13.14 -7.02
N THR A 96 6.68 -12.72 -7.93
CA THR A 96 8.02 -13.29 -8.10
C THR A 96 9.06 -12.32 -7.56
N TRP A 97 10.17 -12.87 -7.06
CA TRP A 97 11.19 -12.10 -6.34
C TRP A 97 12.57 -12.39 -6.92
N SER A 98 13.45 -11.38 -6.91
CA SER A 98 14.87 -11.55 -7.21
C SER A 98 15.73 -10.68 -6.30
N PHE A 99 16.93 -11.17 -6.01
CA PHE A 99 17.93 -10.51 -5.18
C PHE A 99 19.25 -10.40 -5.95
N ASP A 100 19.77 -9.19 -6.08
CA ASP A 100 20.96 -8.85 -6.89
C ASP A 100 20.92 -9.47 -8.30
N GLY A 101 19.71 -9.49 -8.89
CA GLY A 101 19.45 -10.04 -10.22
C GLY A 101 19.34 -11.57 -10.29
N ALA A 102 19.49 -12.28 -9.17
CA ALA A 102 19.24 -13.72 -9.09
C ALA A 102 17.79 -13.99 -8.65
N PRO A 103 17.01 -14.80 -9.39
CA PRO A 103 15.64 -15.13 -8.98
C PRO A 103 15.63 -15.95 -7.69
N ILE A 104 14.65 -15.67 -6.83
CA ILE A 104 14.29 -16.53 -5.70
C ILE A 104 13.35 -17.62 -6.19
N ASP A 105 13.51 -18.83 -5.67
CA ASP A 105 12.62 -19.94 -5.99
C ASP A 105 11.17 -19.61 -5.65
N ALA A 106 10.24 -20.00 -6.52
CA ALA A 106 8.82 -19.81 -6.26
C ALA A 106 8.36 -20.62 -5.04
N ALA A 107 7.36 -20.10 -4.32
CA ALA A 107 6.77 -20.80 -3.19
C ALA A 107 6.26 -22.20 -3.58
N VAL A 108 6.45 -23.17 -2.66
CA VAL A 108 5.98 -24.55 -2.82
C VAL A 108 4.95 -24.85 -1.73
N GLY A 109 3.67 -24.84 -2.09
CA GLY A 109 2.58 -24.93 -1.13
C GLY A 109 2.59 -23.70 -0.20
N SER A 110 2.71 -23.91 1.11
CA SER A 110 2.86 -22.83 2.10
C SER A 110 4.32 -22.46 2.39
N MET A 111 5.28 -23.06 1.68
CA MET A 111 6.70 -22.80 1.90
C MET A 111 7.17 -21.64 1.03
N SER A 112 7.62 -20.57 1.67
CA SER A 112 8.30 -19.44 1.03
C SER A 112 9.82 -19.61 1.12
N PHE A 113 10.54 -19.06 0.14
CA PHE A 113 12.01 -18.99 0.14
C PHE A 113 12.53 -17.59 0.47
N LEU A 114 11.65 -16.66 0.86
CA LEU A 114 12.06 -15.33 1.28
C LEU A 114 12.81 -15.35 2.63
N PRO A 115 13.71 -14.38 2.86
CA PRO A 115 14.33 -14.18 4.16
C PRO A 115 13.32 -14.01 5.30
N PRO A 116 13.62 -14.53 6.52
CA PRO A 116 12.72 -14.46 7.67
C PRO A 116 12.21 -13.06 8.00
N VAL A 117 13.03 -12.02 7.79
CA VAL A 117 12.66 -10.61 8.02
C VAL A 117 11.44 -10.17 7.20
N PHE A 118 11.18 -10.75 6.03
CA PHE A 118 9.94 -10.52 5.29
C PHE A 118 8.80 -11.39 5.83
N LEU A 119 9.04 -12.68 6.04
CA LEU A 119 8.04 -13.63 6.52
C LEU A 119 7.42 -13.24 7.87
N GLU A 120 8.25 -12.76 8.79
CA GLU A 120 7.83 -12.31 10.12
C GLU A 120 6.95 -11.06 10.10
N THR A 121 6.90 -10.37 8.96
CA THR A 121 6.02 -9.22 8.71
C THR A 121 4.80 -9.59 7.85
N GLY A 122 4.56 -10.88 7.58
CA GLY A 122 3.44 -11.32 6.75
C GLY A 122 3.67 -11.14 5.24
N VAL A 123 4.91 -10.86 4.81
CA VAL A 123 5.27 -10.76 3.39
C VAL A 123 5.84 -12.10 2.90
N ALA A 124 5.24 -12.64 1.85
CA ALA A 124 5.64 -13.86 1.14
C ALA A 124 5.40 -13.71 -0.38
N GLU A 125 5.83 -14.68 -1.18
CA GLU A 125 5.56 -14.72 -2.63
C GLU A 125 4.06 -14.86 -2.92
N VAL A 126 3.34 -15.59 -2.07
CA VAL A 126 1.88 -15.78 -2.11
C VAL A 126 1.31 -15.27 -0.81
N CYS A 127 0.55 -14.18 -0.86
CA CYS A 127 -0.06 -13.53 0.31
C CYS A 127 -1.58 -13.46 0.17
N TYR A 128 -2.26 -13.39 1.32
CA TYR A 128 -3.64 -12.98 1.40
C TYR A 128 -3.79 -11.84 2.43
N ALA A 129 -4.83 -11.03 2.28
CA ALA A 129 -5.17 -9.95 3.20
C ALA A 129 -6.70 -9.85 3.34
N LEU A 130 -7.17 -9.37 4.49
CA LEU A 130 -8.59 -9.20 4.76
C LEU A 130 -8.94 -7.72 4.76
N TRP A 131 -9.99 -7.33 4.02
CA TRP A 131 -10.45 -5.94 4.03
C TRP A 131 -11.18 -5.63 5.34
N GLU A 132 -10.63 -4.76 6.18
CA GLU A 132 -11.27 -4.31 7.40
C GLU A 132 -12.24 -3.16 7.10
N ALA A 133 -13.55 -3.46 7.06
CA ALA A 133 -14.55 -2.51 6.59
C ALA A 133 -14.63 -1.21 7.42
N GLU A 134 -14.50 -1.31 8.76
CA GLU A 134 -14.53 -0.13 9.64
C GLU A 134 -13.31 0.77 9.43
N ALA A 135 -12.13 0.17 9.29
CA ALA A 135 -10.88 0.90 9.17
C ALA A 135 -10.54 1.27 7.71
N SER A 136 -11.27 0.70 6.74
CA SER A 136 -11.09 0.89 5.30
C SER A 136 -9.65 0.64 4.84
N HIS A 137 -9.07 -0.50 5.26
CA HIS A 137 -7.73 -0.93 4.86
C HIS A 137 -7.64 -2.47 4.76
N TRP A 138 -6.55 -2.96 4.16
CA TRP A 138 -6.21 -4.37 4.11
C TRP A 138 -5.34 -4.75 5.30
N GLY A 139 -5.77 -5.73 6.10
CA GLY A 139 -4.98 -6.36 7.15
C GLY A 139 -4.23 -7.59 6.63
N TRP A 140 -2.91 -7.62 6.83
CA TRP A 140 -1.99 -8.68 6.42
C TRP A 140 -1.62 -9.61 7.58
#